data_AF-A0A2A9FFH5-F1
#
_entry.id   AF-A0A2A9FFH5-F1
#
_cell.length_a   1.000
_cell.length_b   1.000
_cell.length_c   1.000
_cell.angle_alpha   90.00
_cell.angle_beta   90.00
_cell.angle_gamma   90.00
#
_symmetry.space_group_name_H-M   'P 1'
#
loop_
_entity.id
_entity.type
_entity.pdbx_description
1 polymer ?
#
loop_
_entity_poly.entity_id
_entity_poly.type
_entity_poly.pdbx_seq_one_letter_code
_entity_poly.pdbx_strand_id
1 'polypeptide(L)'
;MTTTRTPSRHPAGPKPLLSGQHSLTELITIRIFLIAPFLALVAIVVLVWGWGLSWLDVGLATGFYVVTTLGITIGYHRYFTHGAFTANRPLRIALAVAGGLAAQGPVISWVADHRRHHAFSDCEGDPHSPWLYGTSPFALARGFWHAHLGWLFGRDKTNIARFAPDLAADADIRMVDRLFPLWVAATVLVPAGLCGDPRVGGGPGPGSGESAFDVQQRDPSRALRQ
;
A
#
# COMPACT_ATOMS: atom_id res chain seq x y z
N MET A 1 4.24 65.90 -16.57
CA MET A 1 5.11 64.71 -16.64
C MET A 1 4.39 63.61 -15.85
N THR A 2 3.56 62.82 -16.52
CA THR A 2 2.67 61.83 -15.88
C THR A 2 3.44 60.53 -15.73
N THR A 3 3.83 60.19 -14.50
CA THR A 3 4.53 58.95 -14.18
C THR A 3 3.57 57.78 -14.23
N THR A 4 3.56 57.05 -15.35
CA THR A 4 2.87 55.76 -15.49
C THR A 4 3.54 54.75 -14.55
N ARG A 5 2.88 54.44 -13.44
CA ARG A 5 3.36 53.43 -12.48
C ARG A 5 3.00 52.04 -12.99
N THR A 6 3.93 51.41 -13.72
CA THR A 6 3.85 50.00 -14.10
C THR A 6 3.68 49.15 -12.85
N PRO A 7 2.61 48.32 -12.72
CA PRO A 7 2.48 47.44 -11.58
C PRO A 7 3.60 46.40 -11.63
N SER A 8 4.43 46.35 -10.59
CA SER A 8 5.43 45.30 -10.46
C SER A 8 4.69 43.97 -10.26
N ARG A 9 4.72 43.12 -11.30
CA ARG A 9 4.39 41.70 -11.13
C ARG A 9 5.51 41.09 -10.30
N HIS A 10 5.34 41.04 -8.98
CA HIS A 10 6.12 40.12 -8.18
C HIS A 10 5.74 38.70 -8.63
N PRO A 11 6.70 37.86 -9.05
CA PRO A 11 6.42 36.46 -9.29
C PRO A 11 5.88 35.88 -7.97
N ALA A 12 4.69 35.28 -8.02
CA ALA A 12 4.13 34.61 -6.86
C ALA A 12 5.17 33.59 -6.35
N GLY A 13 5.51 33.67 -5.06
CA GLY A 13 6.48 32.78 -4.45
C GLY A 13 6.07 31.29 -4.58
N PRO A 14 6.96 30.35 -4.24
CA PRO A 14 6.64 28.92 -4.28
C PRO A 14 5.37 28.62 -3.49
N LYS A 15 4.48 27.79 -4.04
CA LYS A 15 3.27 27.31 -3.33
C LYS A 15 3.67 26.72 -1.96
N PRO A 16 2.81 26.76 -0.92
CA PRO A 16 3.15 26.24 0.41
C PRO A 16 3.41 24.73 0.37
N LEU A 17 4.22 24.22 1.32
CA LEU A 17 4.53 22.78 1.43
C LEU A 17 3.30 21.94 1.72
N LEU A 18 2.44 22.46 2.60
CA LEU A 18 1.23 21.82 3.06
C LEU A 18 0.01 22.52 2.45
N SER A 19 -1.03 21.75 2.17
CA SER A 19 -2.33 22.30 1.72
C SER A 19 -3.37 22.34 2.83
N GLY A 20 -3.09 21.73 3.99
CA GLY A 20 -4.01 21.69 5.12
C GLY A 20 -3.74 20.50 6.03
N GLN A 21 -4.79 20.08 6.75
CA GLN A 21 -4.73 19.01 7.73
C GLN A 21 -5.78 17.93 7.42
N HIS A 22 -5.53 16.70 7.88
CA HIS A 22 -6.51 15.63 7.93
C HIS A 22 -7.55 15.91 9.01
N SER A 23 -8.82 15.73 8.64
CA SER A 23 -9.96 15.71 9.54
C SER A 23 -9.85 14.53 10.51
N LEU A 24 -10.59 14.59 11.63
CA LEU A 24 -10.60 13.50 12.61
C LEU A 24 -11.08 12.18 11.99
N THR A 25 -12.11 12.24 11.14
CA THR A 25 -12.64 11.07 10.44
C THR A 25 -11.59 10.44 9.54
N GLU A 26 -10.87 11.24 8.73
CA GLU A 26 -9.78 10.73 7.90
C GLU A 26 -8.71 10.03 8.73
N LEU A 27 -8.32 10.61 9.87
CA LEU A 27 -7.33 10.00 10.77
C LEU A 27 -7.84 8.69 11.39
N ILE A 28 -9.12 8.61 11.76
CA ILE A 28 -9.74 7.38 12.24
C ILE A 28 -9.75 6.33 11.14
N THR A 29 -10.14 6.71 9.91
CA THR A 29 -10.14 5.82 8.74
C THR A 29 -8.74 5.29 8.47
N ILE A 30 -7.71 6.14 8.43
CA ILE A 30 -6.32 5.74 8.22
C ILE A 30 -5.88 4.74 9.30
N ARG A 31 -6.20 4.99 10.57
CA ARG A 31 -5.86 4.08 11.69
C ARG A 31 -6.52 2.72 11.55
N ILE A 32 -7.82 2.68 11.28
CA ILE A 32 -8.55 1.43 11.07
C ILE A 32 -7.97 0.69 9.87
N PHE A 33 -7.74 1.42 8.76
CA PHE A 33 -7.19 0.86 7.54
C PHE A 33 -5.80 0.27 7.72
N LEU A 34 -4.97 0.89 8.55
CA LEU A 34 -3.64 0.39 8.85
C LEU A 34 -3.70 -0.81 9.80
N ILE A 35 -4.46 -0.72 10.91
CA ILE A 35 -4.41 -1.70 12.00
C ILE A 35 -5.26 -2.94 11.70
N ALA A 36 -6.47 -2.78 11.16
CA ALA A 36 -7.42 -3.88 11.00
C ALA A 36 -6.92 -5.01 10.08
N PRO A 37 -6.27 -4.74 8.91
CA PRO A 37 -5.73 -5.81 8.07
C PRO A 37 -4.64 -6.64 8.76
N PHE A 38 -3.78 -6.04 9.58
CA PHE A 38 -2.77 -6.81 10.34
C PHE A 38 -3.42 -7.71 11.39
N LEU A 39 -4.41 -7.20 12.13
CA LEU A 39 -5.15 -8.00 13.10
C LEU A 39 -5.92 -9.15 12.41
N ALA A 40 -6.54 -8.86 11.27
CA ALA A 40 -7.24 -9.86 10.47
C ALA A 40 -6.28 -10.93 9.94
N LEU A 41 -5.10 -10.55 9.44
CA LEU A 41 -4.07 -11.48 8.98
C LEU A 41 -3.61 -12.40 10.11
N VAL A 42 -3.29 -11.85 11.29
CA VAL A 42 -2.90 -12.65 12.47
C VAL A 42 -4.01 -13.62 12.86
N ALA A 43 -5.26 -13.14 12.95
CA ALA A 43 -6.40 -13.98 13.29
C ALA A 43 -6.60 -15.12 12.28
N ILE A 44 -6.55 -14.83 10.98
CA ILE A 44 -6.69 -15.84 9.91
C ILE A 44 -5.59 -16.88 10.04
N VAL A 45 -4.32 -16.46 10.12
CA VAL A 45 -3.18 -17.37 10.23
C VAL A 45 -3.32 -18.32 11.42
N VAL A 46 -3.75 -17.82 12.58
CA VAL A 46 -4.00 -18.64 13.77
C VAL A 46 -5.15 -19.62 13.57
N LEU A 47 -6.27 -19.16 12.99
CA LEU A 47 -7.48 -19.98 12.82
C LEU A 47 -7.29 -21.12 11.81
N VAL A 48 -6.56 -20.90 10.72
CA VAL A 48 -6.38 -21.88 9.65
C VAL A 48 -5.03 -22.62 9.69
N TRP A 49 -4.26 -22.42 10.76
CA TRP A 49 -2.91 -22.96 10.88
C TRP A 49 -2.89 -24.49 10.76
N GLY A 50 -2.16 -24.99 9.77
CA GLY A 50 -1.93 -26.43 9.58
C GLY A 50 -3.04 -27.20 8.85
N TRP A 51 -4.17 -26.56 8.49
CA TRP A 51 -5.27 -27.28 7.83
C TRP A 51 -6.07 -26.46 6.80
N GLY A 52 -6.01 -25.13 6.81
CA GLY A 52 -6.77 -24.29 5.87
C GLY A 52 -5.92 -23.44 4.92
N LEU A 53 -4.62 -23.76 4.77
CA LEU A 53 -3.75 -23.16 3.75
C LEU A 53 -3.43 -24.18 2.65
N SER A 54 -3.79 -23.83 1.43
CA SER A 54 -3.50 -24.56 0.20
C SER A 54 -2.36 -23.91 -0.59
N TRP A 55 -1.81 -24.64 -1.56
CA TRP A 55 -0.82 -24.09 -2.48
C TRP A 55 -1.39 -22.97 -3.38
N LEU A 56 -2.71 -22.96 -3.62
CA LEU A 56 -3.36 -21.86 -4.31
C LEU A 56 -3.24 -20.56 -3.51
N ASP A 57 -3.46 -20.62 -2.19
CA ASP A 57 -3.36 -19.44 -1.31
C ASP A 57 -1.95 -18.85 -1.34
N VAL A 58 -0.94 -19.73 -1.26
CA VAL A 58 0.48 -19.33 -1.36
C VAL A 58 0.77 -18.72 -2.72
N GLY A 59 0.26 -19.31 -3.81
CA GLY A 59 0.43 -18.80 -5.17
C GLY A 59 -0.20 -17.44 -5.38
N LEU A 60 -1.44 -17.24 -4.90
CA LEU A 60 -2.14 -15.97 -4.96
C LEU A 60 -1.46 -14.90 -4.12
N ALA A 61 -1.09 -15.21 -2.87
CA ALA A 61 -0.36 -14.30 -2.00
C ALA A 61 0.96 -13.85 -2.64
N THR A 62 1.74 -14.80 -3.17
CA THR A 62 3.01 -14.51 -3.84
C THR A 62 2.81 -13.68 -5.10
N GLY A 63 1.84 -14.04 -5.94
CA GLY A 63 1.53 -13.33 -7.18
C GLY A 63 1.11 -11.89 -6.94
N PHE A 64 0.17 -11.67 -6.01
CA PHE A 64 -0.26 -10.32 -5.62
C PHE A 64 0.88 -9.53 -4.97
N TYR A 65 1.71 -10.17 -4.14
CA TYR A 65 2.90 -9.52 -3.56
C TYR A 65 3.86 -9.02 -4.64
N VAL A 66 4.15 -9.82 -5.66
CA VAL A 66 5.01 -9.41 -6.77
C VAL A 66 4.37 -8.27 -7.56
N VAL A 67 3.10 -8.39 -7.95
CA VAL A 67 2.40 -7.37 -8.74
C VAL A 67 2.35 -6.03 -8.02
N THR A 68 1.97 -6.03 -6.74
CA THR A 68 1.88 -4.81 -5.92
C THR A 68 3.25 -4.18 -5.67
N THR A 69 4.28 -5.00 -5.39
CA THR A 69 5.66 -4.53 -5.22
C THR A 69 6.20 -3.89 -6.49
N LEU A 70 5.96 -4.49 -7.66
CA LEU A 70 6.33 -3.90 -8.95
C LEU A 70 5.53 -2.61 -9.22
N GLY A 71 4.25 -2.58 -8.86
CA GLY A 71 3.41 -1.39 -8.95
C GLY A 71 3.97 -0.20 -8.17
N ILE A 72 4.43 -0.42 -6.93
CA ILE A 72 5.07 0.63 -6.13
C ILE A 72 6.46 0.97 -6.67
N THR A 73 7.33 -0.02 -6.85
CA THR A 73 8.75 0.23 -7.17
C THR A 73 8.98 0.72 -8.60
N ILE A 74 8.31 0.13 -9.59
CA ILE A 74 8.43 0.50 -11.00
C ILE A 74 7.43 1.60 -11.35
N GLY A 75 6.18 1.46 -10.91
CA GLY A 75 5.12 2.42 -11.21
C GLY A 75 5.25 3.71 -10.41
N TYR A 76 4.81 3.69 -9.15
CA TYR A 76 4.73 4.90 -8.32
C TYR A 76 6.11 5.57 -8.17
N HIS A 77 7.13 4.79 -7.82
CA HIS A 77 8.46 5.32 -7.54
C HIS A 77 9.24 5.70 -8.81
N ARG A 78 9.61 4.73 -9.65
CA ARG A 78 10.50 5.01 -10.80
C ARG A 78 9.80 5.79 -11.92
N TYR A 79 8.57 5.41 -12.27
CA TYR A 79 7.86 6.05 -13.37
C TYR A 79 7.21 7.38 -12.94
N PHE A 80 6.29 7.36 -11.98
CA PHE A 80 5.49 8.55 -11.66
C PHE A 80 6.25 9.60 -10.85
N THR A 81 7.08 9.19 -9.89
CA THR A 81 7.87 10.15 -9.12
C THR A 81 9.10 10.63 -9.88
N HIS A 82 9.92 9.70 -10.38
CA HIS A 82 11.25 10.03 -10.92
C HIS A 82 11.31 10.19 -12.44
N GLY A 83 10.27 9.81 -13.19
CA GLY A 83 10.27 9.90 -14.64
C GLY A 83 11.38 9.07 -15.30
N ALA A 84 11.78 7.94 -14.68
CA ALA A 84 12.95 7.17 -15.08
C ALA A 84 12.84 6.51 -16.47
N PHE A 85 11.62 6.39 -17.01
CA PHE A 85 11.36 5.87 -18.35
C PHE A 85 10.03 6.39 -18.90
N THR A 86 9.82 6.22 -20.20
CA THR A 86 8.54 6.53 -20.86
C THR A 86 7.70 5.26 -21.01
N ALA A 87 6.39 5.40 -20.90
CA ALA A 87 5.44 4.29 -21.03
C ALA A 87 4.29 4.73 -21.92
N ASN A 88 3.80 3.82 -22.77
CA ASN A 88 2.57 4.05 -23.50
C ASN A 88 1.37 4.07 -22.52
N ARG A 89 0.24 4.60 -22.99
CA ARG A 89 -0.95 4.79 -22.17
C ARG A 89 -1.41 3.52 -21.42
N PRO A 90 -1.47 2.33 -22.07
CA PRO A 90 -1.86 1.10 -21.36
C PRO A 90 -0.91 0.71 -20.23
N LEU A 91 0.40 0.71 -20.48
CA LEU A 91 1.39 0.35 -19.46
C LEU A 91 1.36 1.35 -18.29
N ARG A 92 1.25 2.64 -18.60
CA ARG A 92 1.12 3.69 -17.58
C ARG A 92 -0.07 3.44 -16.64
N ILE A 93 -1.25 3.17 -17.21
CA ILE A 93 -2.46 2.91 -16.43
C ILE A 93 -2.30 1.62 -15.62
N ALA A 94 -1.74 0.56 -16.22
CA ALA A 94 -1.49 -0.71 -15.53
C ALA A 94 -0.56 -0.53 -14.33
N LEU A 95 0.51 0.25 -14.46
CA LEU A 95 1.43 0.58 -13.36
C LEU A 95 0.72 1.36 -12.24
N ALA A 96 -0.15 2.30 -12.60
CA ALA A 96 -0.92 3.06 -11.60
C ALA A 96 -1.91 2.17 -10.83
N VAL A 97 -2.61 1.27 -11.53
CA VAL A 97 -3.54 0.31 -10.90
C VAL A 97 -2.77 -0.69 -10.03
N ALA A 98 -1.67 -1.26 -10.52
CA ALA A 98 -0.84 -2.19 -9.76
C ALA A 98 -0.29 -1.57 -8.46
N GLY A 99 0.12 -0.29 -8.50
CA GLY A 99 0.50 0.44 -7.29
C GLY A 99 -0.68 0.68 -6.35
N GLY A 100 -1.87 0.96 -6.89
CA GLY A 100 -3.10 1.12 -6.11
C GLY A 100 -3.51 -0.14 -5.35
N LEU A 101 -3.28 -1.33 -5.94
CA LEU A 101 -3.50 -2.61 -5.27
C LEU A 101 -2.61 -2.80 -4.02
N ALA A 102 -1.47 -2.09 -3.93
CA ALA A 102 -0.57 -2.19 -2.77
C ALA A 102 -1.10 -1.49 -1.51
N ALA A 103 -2.23 -0.77 -1.61
CA ALA A 103 -2.88 -0.11 -0.47
C ALA A 103 -2.00 0.93 0.27
N GLN A 104 -0.99 1.53 -0.39
CA GLN A 104 -0.11 2.56 0.21
C GLN A 104 -0.61 4.00 0.03
N GLY A 105 -1.86 4.16 -0.40
CA GLY A 105 -2.48 5.46 -0.71
C GLY A 105 -2.67 5.69 -2.22
N PRO A 106 -3.51 6.67 -2.59
CA PRO A 106 -3.72 7.06 -3.97
C PRO A 106 -2.42 7.54 -4.65
N VAL A 107 -2.30 7.29 -5.96
CA VAL A 107 -1.07 7.57 -6.74
C VAL A 107 -0.64 9.02 -6.66
N ILE A 108 -1.58 9.98 -6.68
CA ILE A 108 -1.25 11.41 -6.71
C ILE A 108 -0.69 11.85 -5.36
N SER A 109 -1.33 11.46 -4.25
CA SER A 109 -0.85 11.77 -2.91
C SER A 109 0.48 11.09 -2.61
N TRP A 110 0.63 9.81 -2.97
CA TRP A 110 1.87 9.06 -2.75
C TRP A 110 3.04 9.73 -3.48
N VAL A 111 2.87 10.11 -4.74
CA VAL A 111 3.91 10.80 -5.52
C VAL A 111 4.21 12.19 -4.95
N ALA A 112 3.18 12.91 -4.48
CA ALA A 112 3.38 14.21 -3.85
C ALA A 112 4.21 14.11 -2.56
N ASP A 113 3.88 13.16 -1.68
CA ASP A 113 4.64 12.88 -0.46
C ASP A 113 6.07 12.44 -0.77
N HIS A 114 6.26 11.54 -1.74
CA HIS A 114 7.58 11.05 -2.13
C HIS A 114 8.46 12.14 -2.74
N ARG A 115 7.89 13.00 -3.60
CA ARG A 115 8.61 14.16 -4.16
C ARG A 115 8.94 15.19 -3.08
N ARG A 116 8.06 15.38 -2.09
CA ARG A 116 8.35 16.23 -0.93
C ARG A 116 9.47 15.64 -0.08
N HIS A 117 9.46 14.35 0.20
CA HIS A 117 10.55 13.66 0.89
C HIS A 117 11.88 13.89 0.17
N HIS A 118 11.97 13.66 -1.14
CA HIS A 118 13.21 13.93 -1.88
C HIS A 118 13.65 15.40 -1.84
N ALA A 119 12.71 16.34 -1.91
CA ALA A 119 13.04 17.77 -1.87
C ALA A 119 13.55 18.25 -0.50
N PHE A 120 13.21 17.53 0.58
CA PHE A 120 13.52 17.93 1.95
C PHE A 120 14.23 16.82 2.75
N SER A 121 14.79 15.80 2.10
CA SER A 121 15.30 14.58 2.74
C SER A 121 16.16 14.91 3.95
N ASP A 122 15.82 14.29 5.08
CA ASP A 122 16.55 14.44 6.35
C ASP A 122 16.57 15.87 6.91
N CYS A 123 15.80 16.79 6.34
CA CYS A 123 15.68 18.19 6.75
C CYS A 123 14.26 18.50 7.25
N GLU A 124 14.08 19.71 7.79
CA GLU A 124 12.75 20.22 8.12
C GLU A 124 11.86 20.25 6.87
N GLY A 125 10.68 19.67 6.98
CA GLY A 125 9.73 19.55 5.87
C GLY A 125 9.68 18.17 5.23
N ASP A 126 10.61 17.26 5.52
CA ASP A 126 10.48 15.84 5.16
C ASP A 126 9.33 15.19 5.96
N PRO A 127 8.32 14.58 5.32
CA PRO A 127 7.22 13.94 6.02
C PRO A 127 7.64 12.77 6.91
N HIS A 128 8.75 12.08 6.62
CA HIS A 128 9.13 10.85 7.32
C HIS A 128 10.64 10.76 7.60
N SER A 129 11.25 11.89 7.98
CA SER A 129 12.66 11.95 8.34
C SER A 129 12.95 11.17 9.63
N PRO A 130 13.97 10.29 9.65
CA PRO A 130 14.41 9.62 10.88
C PRO A 130 15.16 10.57 11.83
N TRP A 131 15.50 11.79 11.39
CA TRP A 131 16.26 12.78 12.17
C TRP A 131 15.37 13.80 12.87
N LEU A 132 14.04 13.67 12.75
CA LEU A 132 13.05 14.62 13.26
C LEU A 132 13.24 15.00 14.74
N TYR A 133 13.73 14.07 15.57
CA TYR A 133 13.83 14.27 17.02
C TYR A 133 15.26 14.54 17.52
N GLY A 134 16.24 14.69 16.61
CA GLY A 134 17.66 14.90 16.95
C GLY A 134 18.52 13.63 16.84
N THR A 135 19.75 13.69 17.37
CA THR A 135 20.82 12.69 17.11
C THR A 135 21.19 11.81 18.31
N SER A 136 20.54 11.94 19.46
CA SER A 136 20.77 11.04 20.59
C SER A 136 20.25 9.63 20.28
N PRO A 137 20.78 8.55 20.90
CA PRO A 137 20.29 7.19 20.65
C PRO A 137 18.78 7.02 20.82
N PHE A 138 18.21 7.68 21.83
CA PHE A 138 16.76 7.66 22.07
C PHE A 138 15.98 8.46 21.04
N ALA A 139 16.51 9.61 20.59
CA ALA A 139 15.92 10.39 19.51
C ALA A 139 15.91 9.61 18.19
N LEU A 140 17.00 8.91 17.88
CA LEU A 140 17.12 8.06 16.70
C LEU A 140 16.14 6.89 16.73
N ALA A 141 15.97 6.21 17.88
CA ALA A 141 14.98 5.14 18.01
C ALA A 141 13.55 5.66 17.78
N ARG A 142 13.23 6.85 18.32
CA ARG A 142 11.94 7.51 18.08
C ARG A 142 11.78 7.93 16.63
N GLY A 143 12.83 8.46 16.01
CA GLY A 143 12.87 8.88 14.62
C GLY A 143 12.69 7.72 13.66
N PHE A 144 13.33 6.58 13.93
CA PHE A 144 13.11 5.33 13.22
C PHE A 144 11.63 4.90 13.24
N TRP A 145 11.00 4.89 14.43
CA TRP A 145 9.58 4.53 14.52
C TRP A 145 8.68 5.52 13.77
N HIS A 146 9.02 6.81 13.83
CA HIS A 146 8.32 7.84 13.06
C HIS A 146 8.44 7.62 11.55
N ALA A 147 9.65 7.45 11.03
CA ALA A 147 9.90 7.19 9.62
C ALA A 147 9.25 5.88 9.14
N HIS A 148 9.17 4.87 10.00
CA HIS A 148 8.59 3.57 9.66
C HIS A 148 7.05 3.59 9.62
N LEU A 149 6.40 4.10 10.67
CA LEU A 149 4.93 4.11 10.80
C LEU A 149 4.37 5.41 11.38
N GLY A 150 5.11 6.10 12.25
CA GLY A 150 4.58 7.24 13.00
C GLY A 150 4.09 8.40 12.12
N TRP A 151 4.75 8.63 10.97
CA TRP A 151 4.39 9.70 10.04
C TRP A 151 2.99 9.52 9.43
N LEU A 152 2.52 8.29 9.26
CA LEU A 152 1.18 7.98 8.73
C LEU A 152 0.04 8.47 9.64
N PHE A 153 0.34 8.73 10.92
CA PHE A 153 -0.63 9.26 11.88
C PHE A 153 -0.58 10.78 12.01
N GLY A 154 0.30 11.44 11.25
CA GLY A 154 0.40 12.89 11.16
C GLY A 154 -0.88 13.52 10.61
N ARG A 155 -1.09 14.80 10.91
CA ARG A 155 -2.26 15.53 10.43
C ARG A 155 -1.95 16.29 9.13
N ASP A 156 -0.69 16.57 8.84
CA ASP A 156 -0.30 17.42 7.72
C ASP A 156 -0.58 16.78 6.35
N LYS A 157 -1.22 17.53 5.44
CA LYS A 157 -1.40 17.12 4.04
C LYS A 157 -0.39 17.80 3.13
N THR A 158 0.41 17.02 2.41
CA THR A 158 1.31 17.55 1.38
C THR A 158 0.54 18.22 0.25
N ASN A 159 1.05 19.38 -0.20
CA ASN A 159 0.40 20.16 -1.24
C ASN A 159 0.61 19.55 -2.64
N ILE A 160 -0.39 18.83 -3.14
CA ILE A 160 -0.39 18.23 -4.48
C ILE A 160 -0.10 19.27 -5.57
N ALA A 161 -0.66 20.48 -5.46
CA ALA A 161 -0.48 21.52 -6.47
C ALA A 161 0.96 22.06 -6.53
N ARG A 162 1.78 21.79 -5.50
CA ARG A 162 3.22 22.06 -5.47
C ARG A 162 4.03 20.88 -5.98
N PHE A 163 3.75 19.67 -5.51
CA PHE A 163 4.63 18.51 -5.70
C PHE A 163 4.22 17.57 -6.84
N ALA A 164 2.93 17.46 -7.16
CA ALA A 164 2.42 16.60 -8.24
C ALA A 164 1.39 17.30 -9.15
N PRO A 165 1.65 18.54 -9.63
CA PRO A 165 0.70 19.27 -10.48
C PRO A 165 0.49 18.61 -11.85
N ASP A 166 1.51 17.93 -12.36
CA ASP A 166 1.51 17.14 -13.59
C ASP A 166 0.51 15.98 -13.51
N LEU A 167 0.55 15.19 -12.43
CA LEU A 167 -0.40 14.08 -12.22
C LEU A 167 -1.81 14.60 -11.95
N ALA A 168 -1.95 15.71 -11.23
CA ALA A 168 -3.25 16.34 -10.99
C ALA A 168 -3.91 16.87 -12.27
N ALA A 169 -3.12 17.25 -13.29
CA ALA A 169 -3.65 17.68 -14.58
C ALA A 169 -4.10 16.49 -15.46
N ASP A 170 -3.55 15.29 -15.23
CA ASP A 170 -3.80 14.11 -16.06
C ASP A 170 -5.17 13.47 -15.77
N ALA A 171 -6.01 13.32 -16.80
CA ALA A 171 -7.36 12.79 -16.64
C ALA A 171 -7.40 11.29 -16.33
N ASP A 172 -6.49 10.50 -16.92
CA ASP A 172 -6.44 9.05 -16.70
C ASP A 172 -5.97 8.77 -15.28
N ILE A 173 -4.91 9.46 -14.85
CA ILE A 173 -4.33 9.26 -13.52
C ILE A 173 -5.32 9.71 -12.44
N ARG A 174 -6.01 10.84 -12.63
CA ARG A 174 -7.11 11.25 -11.74
C ARG A 174 -8.26 10.24 -11.68
N MET A 175 -8.51 9.48 -12.75
CA MET A 175 -9.53 8.42 -12.71
C MET A 175 -9.04 7.26 -11.84
N VAL A 176 -7.82 6.78 -12.08
CA VAL A 176 -7.22 5.70 -11.29
C VAL A 176 -7.13 6.08 -9.81
N ASP A 177 -6.72 7.32 -9.51
CA ASP A 177 -6.62 7.88 -8.16
C ASP A 177 -7.97 7.91 -7.44
N ARG A 178 -9.04 8.35 -8.12
CA ARG A 178 -10.42 8.34 -7.58
C ARG A 178 -10.96 6.94 -7.33
N LEU A 179 -10.53 5.97 -8.12
CA LEU A 179 -10.90 4.57 -7.97
C LEU A 179 -10.03 3.82 -6.93
N PHE A 180 -9.15 4.51 -6.20
CA PHE A 180 -8.30 3.88 -5.18
C PHE A 180 -9.05 2.96 -4.19
N PRO A 181 -10.21 3.34 -3.62
CA PRO A 181 -10.96 2.42 -2.76
C PRO A 181 -11.38 1.12 -3.45
N LEU A 182 -11.67 1.16 -4.75
CA LEU A 182 -11.99 -0.02 -5.54
C LEU A 182 -10.77 -0.94 -5.70
N TRP A 183 -9.59 -0.39 -5.96
CA TRP A 183 -8.35 -1.18 -6.09
C TRP A 183 -7.98 -1.84 -4.76
N VAL A 184 -8.13 -1.12 -3.66
CA VAL A 184 -7.95 -1.66 -2.30
C VAL A 184 -8.95 -2.79 -2.02
N ALA A 185 -10.23 -2.61 -2.37
CA ALA A 185 -11.21 -3.68 -2.22
C ALA A 185 -10.86 -4.89 -3.10
N ALA A 186 -10.41 -4.66 -4.33
CA ALA A 186 -10.02 -5.71 -5.26
C ALA A 186 -8.84 -6.54 -4.74
N THR A 187 -7.82 -5.93 -4.12
CA THR A 187 -6.68 -6.69 -3.58
C THR A 187 -7.04 -7.63 -2.43
N VAL A 188 -8.18 -7.42 -1.77
CA VAL A 188 -8.68 -8.30 -0.71
C VAL A 188 -9.72 -9.29 -1.25
N LEU A 189 -10.70 -8.79 -2.00
CA LEU A 189 -11.86 -9.59 -2.43
C LEU A 189 -11.53 -10.56 -3.56
N VAL A 190 -10.63 -10.19 -4.48
CA VAL A 190 -10.28 -11.07 -5.61
C VAL A 190 -9.59 -12.35 -5.12
N PRO A 191 -8.51 -12.28 -4.31
CA PRO A 191 -7.93 -13.50 -3.74
C PRO A 191 -8.95 -14.30 -2.92
N ALA A 192 -9.70 -13.64 -2.02
CA ALA A 192 -10.69 -14.32 -1.18
C ALA A 192 -11.76 -15.07 -2.01
N GLY A 193 -12.23 -14.49 -3.11
CA GLY A 193 -13.17 -15.13 -4.02
C GLY A 193 -12.57 -16.32 -4.76
N LEU A 194 -11.30 -16.22 -5.20
CA LEU A 194 -10.60 -17.32 -5.87
C LEU A 194 -10.30 -18.49 -4.94
N CYS A 195 -9.96 -18.21 -3.68
CA CYS A 195 -9.77 -19.23 -2.64
C CYS A 195 -11.07 -19.95 -2.29
N GLY A 196 -12.20 -19.24 -2.33
CA GLY A 196 -13.53 -19.77 -2.00
C GLY A 196 -14.22 -20.55 -3.12
N ASP A 197 -13.71 -20.52 -4.36
CA ASP A 197 -14.31 -21.25 -5.48
C ASP A 197 -13.90 -22.73 -5.45
N PRO A 198 -14.83 -23.68 -5.25
CA PRO A 198 -14.54 -25.12 -5.24
C PRO A 198 -13.97 -25.66 -6.57
N ARG A 199 -14.08 -24.89 -7.65
CA ARG A 199 -13.56 -25.25 -8.99
C ARG A 199 -12.12 -24.82 -9.19
N VAL A 200 -11.62 -23.87 -8.40
CA VAL A 200 -10.29 -23.27 -8.51
C VAL A 200 -9.42 -23.68 -7.34
N GLY A 201 -9.99 -23.68 -6.13
CA GLY A 201 -9.42 -24.30 -4.96
C GLY A 201 -9.35 -25.80 -5.20
N GLY A 202 -8.17 -26.30 -5.54
CA GLY A 202 -7.87 -27.71 -5.46
C GLY A 202 -8.10 -28.16 -4.02
N GLY A 203 -9.34 -28.54 -3.71
CA GLY A 203 -9.65 -29.26 -2.49
C GLY A 203 -8.71 -30.47 -2.42
N PRO A 204 -8.38 -30.96 -1.22
CA PRO A 204 -7.65 -32.20 -1.12
C PRO A 204 -8.43 -33.22 -1.95
N GLY A 205 -7.82 -33.70 -3.04
CA GLY A 205 -8.42 -34.77 -3.82
C GLY A 205 -8.73 -35.91 -2.85
N PRO A 206 -9.85 -36.63 -3.00
CA PRO A 206 -10.12 -37.80 -2.19
C PRO A 206 -9.06 -38.86 -2.52
N GLY A 207 -7.90 -38.86 -1.84
CA GLY A 207 -6.82 -39.74 -2.26
C GLY A 207 -5.42 -39.65 -1.63
N SER A 208 -5.15 -38.93 -0.53
CA SER A 208 -3.79 -39.02 0.06
C SER A 208 -3.70 -38.80 1.58
N GLY A 209 -4.69 -39.23 2.33
CA GLY A 209 -4.60 -39.27 3.78
C GLY A 209 -5.62 -40.23 4.36
N GLU A 210 -5.35 -41.54 4.27
CA GLU A 210 -5.96 -42.46 5.24
C GLU A 210 -5.59 -41.94 6.62
N SER A 211 -6.57 -41.39 7.33
CA SER A 211 -6.38 -41.05 8.73
C SER A 211 -6.05 -42.34 9.47
N ALA A 212 -5.15 -42.28 10.46
CA ALA A 212 -4.85 -43.43 11.32
C ALA A 212 -6.12 -44.02 11.99
N PHE A 213 -7.20 -43.26 12.02
CA PHE A 213 -8.52 -43.67 12.48
C PHE A 213 -9.22 -44.68 11.54
N ASP A 214 -8.98 -44.58 10.23
CA ASP A 214 -9.64 -45.39 9.19
C ASP A 214 -9.00 -46.80 9.08
N VAL A 215 -7.68 -46.88 9.34
CA VAL A 215 -6.95 -48.16 9.41
C VAL A 215 -7.39 -49.00 10.62
N GLN A 216 -7.75 -48.36 11.74
CA GLN A 216 -8.17 -49.04 12.97
C GLN A 216 -9.56 -49.69 12.86
N GLN A 217 -10.44 -49.16 11.99
CA GLN A 217 -11.79 -49.70 11.82
C GLN A 217 -11.86 -50.86 10.82
N ARG A 218 -10.89 -50.98 9.90
CA ARG A 218 -10.88 -52.03 8.88
C ARG A 218 -10.30 -53.36 9.34
N ASP A 219 -9.47 -53.39 10.38
CA ASP A 219 -8.87 -54.63 10.88
C ASP A 219 -8.81 -54.71 12.43
N PRO A 220 -9.91 -55.11 13.08
CA PRO A 220 -9.92 -55.31 14.53
C PRO A 220 -9.04 -56.48 15.01
N SER A 221 -8.46 -57.29 14.11
CA SER A 221 -7.70 -58.49 14.48
C SER A 221 -6.24 -58.21 14.89
N ARG A 222 -5.74 -56.99 14.63
CA ARG A 222 -4.38 -56.58 15.02
C ARG A 222 -4.23 -56.11 16.47
N ALA A 223 -5.32 -55.85 17.18
CA ALA A 223 -5.28 -55.35 18.57
C ALA A 223 -5.01 -56.44 19.64
N LEU A 224 -4.88 -57.72 19.25
CA LEU A 224 -4.71 -58.85 20.18
C LEU A 224 -3.32 -59.48 20.17
N ARG A 225 -2.31 -58.78 19.67
CA ARG A 225 -0.89 -59.21 19.75
C ARG A 225 0.00 -58.10 20.29
N GLN A 226 -0.26 -57.63 21.50
CA GLN A 226 0.72 -56.98 22.37
C GLN A 226 0.42 -57.36 23.81
#